data_AF-A0A3B9HTT9-F1
#
_entry.id   AF-A0A3B9HTT9-F1
#
_cell.length_a   1.000
_cell.length_b   1.000
_cell.length_c   1.000
_cell.angle_alpha   90.00
_cell.angle_beta   90.00
_cell.angle_gamma   90.00
#
_symmetry.space_group_name_H-M   'P 1'
#
loop_
_entity.id
_entity.type
_entity.pdbx_description
1 polymer ?
#
loop_
_entity_poly.entity_id
_entity_poly.type
_entity_poly.pdbx_seq_one_letter_code
_entity_poly.pdbx_strand_id
1 'polypeptide(L)' 'MLSLDSFNQIRSEILETWPTGRGLSLEDGIAYQKKIPEAKNFAVAMRKASAAGITLL' A
#
# COMPACT_ATOMS: atom_id res chain seq x y z
N MET A 1 12.86 5.76 13.36
CA MET A 1 11.94 4.75 12.81
C MET A 1 10.72 4.72 13.72
N LEU A 2 9.50 4.76 13.19
CA LEU A 2 8.28 4.72 14.02
C LEU A 2 8.11 3.33 14.63
N SER A 3 7.69 3.23 15.89
CA SER A 3 7.35 1.92 16.50
C SER A 3 6.03 1.39 15.92
N LEU A 4 5.82 0.08 16.01
CA LEU A 4 4.58 -0.53 15.54
C LEU A 4 3.37 0.01 16.32
N ASP A 5 3.51 0.24 17.63
CA ASP A 5 2.46 0.78 18.48
C ASP A 5 2.09 2.19 18.06
N SER A 6 3.08 3.08 17.88
CA SER A 6 2.82 4.45 17.43
C SER A 6 2.22 4.48 16.01
N PHE A 7 2.64 3.58 15.12
CA PHE A 7 2.05 3.43 13.79
C PHE A 7 0.57 3.00 13.86
N ASN A 8 0.25 2.03 14.72
CA ASN A 8 -1.11 1.54 14.90
C ASN A 8 -2.03 2.61 15.52
N GLN A 9 -1.52 3.36 16.49
CA GLN A 9 -2.26 4.46 17.11
C GLN A 9 -2.63 5.53 16.07
N ILE A 10 -1.64 6.05 15.33
CA ILE A 10 -1.88 7.07 14.30
C ILE A 10 -2.88 6.57 13.25
N ARG A 11 -2.75 5.32 12.80
CA ARG A 11 -3.69 4.73 11.82
C ARG A 11 -5.12 4.71 12.37
N SER A 12 -5.31 4.29 13.62
CA SER A 12 -6.64 4.25 14.24
C SER A 12 -7.26 5.64 14.30
N GLU A 13 -6.49 6.67 14.69
CA GLU A 13 -6.97 8.06 14.74
C GLU A 13 -7.37 8.57 13.34
N ILE A 14 -6.57 8.28 12.31
CA ILE A 14 -6.85 8.71 10.95
C ILE A 14 -8.07 8.01 10.33
N LEU A 15 -8.27 6.71 10.58
CA LEU A 15 -9.39 5.96 10.01
C LEU A 15 -10.77 6.47 10.50
N GLU A 16 -10.83 7.10 11.67
CA GLU A 16 -12.07 7.70 12.20
C GLU A 16 -12.38 9.08 11.60
N THR A 17 -11.46 9.69 10.84
CA THR A 17 -11.65 11.03 10.27
C THR A 17 -12.67 11.07 9.12
N TRP A 18 -12.97 9.93 8.50
CA TRP A 18 -13.94 9.85 7.40
C TRP A 18 -14.74 8.54 7.44
N PRO A 19 -16.04 8.54 7.05
CA PRO A 19 -16.89 7.35 7.08
C PRO A 19 -16.33 6.10 6.38
N THR A 20 -15.53 6.27 5.34
CA THR A 20 -14.96 5.15 4.57
C THR A 20 -13.76 4.50 5.24
N GLY A 21 -13.24 5.07 6.34
CA GLY A 21 -12.19 4.42 7.13
C GLY A 21 -12.72 3.30 8.03
N ARG A 22 -14.02 3.28 8.30
CA ARG A 22 -14.67 2.22 9.09
C ARG A 22 -14.57 0.87 8.39
N GLY A 23 -14.16 -0.15 9.14
CA GLY A 23 -14.06 -1.52 8.65
C GLY A 23 -12.83 -1.80 7.77
N LEU A 24 -11.88 -0.86 7.67
CA LEU A 24 -10.60 -1.13 6.99
C LEU A 24 -9.67 -1.94 7.91
N SER A 25 -9.22 -3.11 7.43
CA SER A 25 -8.17 -3.92 8.04
C SER A 25 -6.86 -3.78 7.26
N LEU A 26 -5.75 -3.61 7.98
CA LEU A 26 -4.43 -3.58 7.38
C LEU A 26 -4.03 -4.96 6.82
N GLU A 27 -4.37 -6.01 7.54
CA GLU A 27 -4.10 -7.40 7.20
C GLU A 27 -4.81 -7.78 5.88
N ASP A 28 -6.08 -7.41 5.75
CA ASP A 28 -6.85 -7.62 4.52
C ASP A 28 -6.27 -6.83 3.34
N GLY A 29 -5.86 -5.58 3.57
CA GLY A 29 -5.19 -4.75 2.57
C GLY A 29 -3.88 -5.39 2.08
N ILE A 30 -3.07 -5.93 2.99
CA ILE A 30 -1.84 -6.65 2.65
C ILE A 30 -2.15 -7.93 1.86
N ALA A 31 -3.14 -8.71 2.31
CA ALA A 31 -3.54 -9.95 1.63
C ALA A 31 -4.06 -9.68 0.21
N TYR A 32 -4.83 -8.61 0.02
CA TYR A 32 -5.29 -8.17 -1.29
C TYR A 32 -4.11 -7.75 -2.19
N GLN A 33 -3.21 -6.91 -1.69
CA GLN A 33 -2.03 -6.45 -2.44
C GLN A 33 -1.15 -7.61 -2.94
N LYS A 34 -0.97 -8.66 -2.11
CA LYS A 34 -0.20 -9.86 -2.50
C LYS A 34 -0.84 -10.68 -3.61
N LYS A 35 -2.17 -10.55 -3.82
CA LYS A 35 -2.90 -11.23 -4.89
C LYS A 35 -2.91 -10.44 -6.21
N ILE A 36 -2.47 -9.19 -6.20
CA ILE A 36 -2.44 -8.36 -7.42
C ILE A 36 -1.42 -8.96 -8.41
N PRO A 37 -1.82 -9.26 -9.66
CA PRO A 37 -0.89 -9.75 -10.68
C PRO A 37 0.26 -8.76 -10.89
N GLU A 38 1.47 -9.27 -11.16
CA GLU A 38 2.65 -8.41 -11.37
C GLU A 38 2.44 -7.33 -12.44
N ALA A 39 1.70 -7.65 -13.51
CA ALA A 39 1.40 -6.71 -14.59
C ALA A 39 0.57 -5.50 -14.13
N LYS A 40 -0.06 -5.59 -12.95
CA LYS A 40 -0.84 -4.52 -12.31
C LYS A 40 -0.12 -3.92 -11.09
N ASN A 41 1.10 -4.36 -10.79
CA ASN A 41 1.91 -3.83 -9.70
C ASN A 41 2.83 -2.73 -10.22
N PHE A 42 2.58 -1.49 -9.79
CA PHE A 42 3.32 -0.32 -10.26
C PHE A 42 4.82 -0.38 -9.94
N ALA A 43 5.20 -0.87 -8.75
CA ALA A 43 6.60 -0.98 -8.36
C ALA A 43 7.36 -1.99 -9.25
N VAL A 44 6.70 -3.09 -9.63
CA VAL A 44 7.26 -4.06 -10.58
C VAL A 44 7.41 -3.44 -11.97
N ALA A 45 6.41 -2.70 -12.45
CA ALA A 45 6.47 -2.02 -13.74
C ALA A 45 7.63 -1.00 -13.79
N MET A 46 7.76 -0.15 -12.77
CA MET A 46 8.85 0.83 -12.67
C MET A 46 10.23 0.19 -12.61
N ARG A 47 10.38 -0.91 -11.84
CA ARG A 47 11.64 -1.65 -11.77
C ARG A 47 12.03 -2.22 -13.14
N LYS A 48 11.07 -2.79 -13.88
CA LYS A 48 11.29 -3.31 -15.24
C LYS A 48 11.66 -2.20 -16.21
N ALA A 49 10.97 -1.06 -16.15
CA ALA A 49 11.25 0.09 -17.00
C ALA A 49 12.64 0.70 -16.74
N SER A 50 13.01 0.86 -15.46
CA SER A 50 14.34 1.33 -15.06
C SER A 50 15.45 0.39 -15.55
N ALA A 51 15.27 -0.93 -15.40
CA ALA A 51 16.22 -1.92 -15.91
C ALA A 51 16.35 -1.91 -17.44
N ALA A 52 15.29 -1.52 -18.14
CA ALA A 52 15.26 -1.40 -19.60
C ALA A 52 15.69 -0.02 -20.13
N GLY A 53 15.95 0.96 -19.25
CA GLY A 53 16.23 2.34 -19.66
C GLY A 53 15.04 3.06 -20.31
N ILE A 54 13.81 2.63 -19.99
CA ILE A 54 12.57 3.16 -20.55
C ILE A 54 11.87 4.04 -19.51
N THR A 55 11.36 5.20 -19.93
CA THR A 55 10.48 6.05 -19.11
C THR A 55 9.02 5.67 -19.38
N LEU A 56 8.25 5.44 -18.32
CA LEU A 56 6.79 5.27 -18.38
C LEU A 56 6.13 6.64 -18.12
N LEU A 57 5.31 7.12 -19.05
CA LEU A 57 4.53 8.37 -18.96
C LEU A 57 3.06 8.09 -18.65
#